data_AF-A0A378Y1U7-F1
#
_entry.id   AF-A0A378Y1U7-F1
#
_cell.length_a   1.000
_cell.length_b   1.000
_cell.length_c   1.000
_cell.angle_alpha   90.00
_cell.angle_beta   90.00
_cell.angle_gamma   90.00
#
_symmetry.space_group_name_H-M   'P 1'
#
loop_
_entity.id
_entity.type
_entity.pdbx_description
1 polymer ?
#
loop_
_entity_poly.entity_id
_entity_poly.type
_entity_poly.pdbx_seq_one_letter_code
_entity_poly.pdbx_strand_id
1 'polypeptide(L)'
;MLYRGTSRRKGSPHPRLHAETLRKISAAMLPFYKAIATRRAFAVQWSRAVVQGNLDRMKSLLCSVAPFAAKQGLGTNGIGYFVSFLAQPPMLYYTNGTTIPPGMVQFTFEPKVHRAIAKAVFPLYRELARNECFASALAKAINRQDQRAVQVMIRSLIPSSALKSVDIEDNGFALLFKYPFSKYPYRNLLFQEFT
;
A
#
# COMPACT_ATOMS: atom_id res chain seq x y z
N MET A 1 16.73 -11.03 -2.33
CA MET A 1 15.69 -11.30 -3.36
C MET A 1 15.76 -10.19 -4.39
N LEU A 2 16.37 -10.47 -5.55
CA LEU A 2 16.64 -9.48 -6.60
C LEU A 2 15.38 -9.27 -7.44
N TYR A 3 14.87 -8.04 -7.48
CA TYR A 3 13.83 -7.61 -8.43
C TYR A 3 14.48 -7.58 -9.82
N ARG A 4 14.22 -8.58 -10.66
CA ARG A 4 14.56 -8.55 -12.09
C ARG A 4 13.40 -7.97 -12.89
N GLY A 5 13.75 -7.07 -13.80
CA GLY A 5 12.84 -6.39 -14.70
C GLY A 5 12.08 -7.33 -15.63
N THR A 6 10.78 -7.05 -15.73
CA THR A 6 9.90 -7.12 -16.91
C THR A 6 10.23 -8.13 -18.00
N SER A 7 9.49 -9.25 -17.99
CA SER A 7 9.05 -9.93 -19.20
C SER A 7 7.52 -9.89 -19.23
N ARG A 8 6.95 -9.18 -20.21
CA ARG A 8 5.52 -9.25 -20.54
C ARG A 8 5.20 -10.66 -21.02
N ARG A 9 4.76 -11.55 -20.11
CA ARG A 9 4.09 -12.79 -20.51
C ARG A 9 2.63 -12.48 -20.84
N LYS A 10 2.28 -12.71 -22.12
CA LYS A 10 0.90 -12.82 -22.60
C LYS A 10 0.20 -13.97 -21.87
N GLY A 11 -0.97 -13.68 -21.30
CA GLY A 11 -2.12 -14.58 -21.32
C GLY A 11 -2.16 -15.69 -20.27
N SER A 12 -2.36 -15.32 -19.02
CA SER A 12 -3.24 -16.10 -18.14
C SER A 12 -4.30 -15.12 -17.62
N PRO A 13 -5.59 -15.47 -17.59
CA PRO A 13 -6.60 -14.58 -17.05
C PRO A 13 -6.27 -14.36 -15.57
N HIS A 14 -5.65 -13.24 -15.25
CA HIS A 14 -5.44 -12.90 -13.86
C HIS A 14 -6.81 -12.81 -13.17
N PRO A 15 -6.96 -13.40 -11.97
CA PRO A 15 -8.19 -13.28 -11.20
C PRO A 15 -8.59 -11.81 -11.10
N ARG A 16 -9.82 -11.50 -11.49
CA ARG A 16 -10.31 -10.12 -11.48
C ARG A 16 -10.28 -9.59 -10.04
N LEU A 17 -9.86 -8.34 -9.87
CA LEU A 17 -9.97 -7.64 -8.60
C LEU A 17 -11.46 -7.45 -8.26
N HIS A 18 -11.88 -7.93 -7.09
CA HIS A 18 -13.23 -7.69 -6.58
C HIS A 18 -13.27 -6.47 -5.66
N ALA A 19 -14.39 -5.75 -5.69
CA ALA A 19 -14.63 -4.60 -4.80
C ALA A 19 -14.50 -4.99 -3.32
N GLU A 20 -14.97 -6.17 -2.96
CA GLU A 20 -14.90 -6.71 -1.61
C GLU A 20 -13.45 -6.86 -1.12
N THR A 21 -12.53 -7.28 -1.99
CA THR A 21 -11.10 -7.37 -1.67
C THR A 21 -10.54 -5.99 -1.30
N LEU A 22 -10.82 -4.96 -2.12
CA LEU A 22 -10.42 -3.58 -1.84
C LEU A 22 -10.99 -3.09 -0.50
N ARG A 23 -12.27 -3.36 -0.25
CA ARG A 23 -12.97 -2.96 0.98
C ARG A 23 -12.34 -3.60 2.22
N LYS A 24 -12.17 -4.93 2.21
CA LYS A 24 -11.62 -5.70 3.35
C LYS A 24 -10.21 -5.26 3.70
N ILE A 25 -9.33 -5.16 2.70
CA ILE A 25 -7.95 -4.70 2.90
C ILE A 25 -7.94 -3.28 3.44
N SER A 26 -8.73 -2.39 2.84
CA SER A 26 -8.78 -0.99 3.25
C SER A 26 -9.31 -0.83 4.68
N ALA A 27 -10.36 -1.56 5.05
CA ALA A 27 -10.91 -1.57 6.40
C ALA A 27 -9.89 -2.08 7.43
N ALA A 28 -9.13 -3.14 7.10
CA ALA A 28 -8.10 -3.69 7.97
C ALA A 28 -6.90 -2.74 8.15
N MET A 29 -6.50 -2.03 7.09
CA MET A 29 -5.35 -1.11 7.12
C MET A 29 -5.67 0.29 7.65
N LEU A 30 -6.94 0.71 7.64
CA LEU A 30 -7.34 2.08 8.02
C LEU A 30 -6.89 2.48 9.44
N PRO A 31 -7.01 1.64 10.49
CA PRO A 31 -6.53 1.98 11.82
C PRO A 31 -5.01 2.19 11.87
N PHE A 32 -4.26 1.41 11.10
CA PHE A 32 -2.82 1.53 11.01
C PHE A 32 -2.40 2.84 10.33
N TYR A 33 -3.01 3.19 9.19
CA TYR A 33 -2.77 4.49 8.55
C TYR A 33 -3.14 5.66 9.47
N LYS A 34 -4.26 5.56 10.21
CA LYS A 34 -4.64 6.56 11.22
C LYS A 34 -3.55 6.71 12.29
N ALA A 35 -3.04 5.60 12.82
CA ALA A 35 -2.02 5.61 13.87
C ALA A 35 -0.71 6.25 13.38
N ILE A 36 -0.23 5.88 12.19
CA ILE A 36 0.94 6.50 11.57
C ILE A 36 0.69 8.01 11.40
N ALA A 37 -0.42 8.41 10.79
CA ALA A 37 -0.74 9.81 10.51
C ALA A 37 -0.76 10.68 11.79
N THR A 38 -1.34 10.17 12.88
CA THR A 38 -1.68 10.98 14.07
C THR A 38 -0.72 10.81 15.24
N ARG A 39 -0.08 9.64 15.43
CA ARG A 39 0.76 9.34 16.60
C ARG A 39 2.24 9.37 16.21
N ARG A 40 2.92 10.50 16.48
CA ARG A 40 4.34 10.70 16.11
C ARG A 40 5.26 9.59 16.66
N ALA A 41 5.14 9.26 17.94
CA ALA A 41 5.98 8.25 18.58
C ALA A 41 5.77 6.85 17.96
N PHE A 42 4.52 6.51 17.61
CA PHE A 42 4.20 5.24 16.94
C PHE A 42 4.88 5.16 15.56
N ALA A 43 4.78 6.22 14.76
CA ALA A 43 5.43 6.25 13.45
C ALA A 43 6.96 6.14 13.55
N VAL A 44 7.58 6.80 14.53
CA VAL A 44 9.04 6.68 14.77
C VAL A 44 9.43 5.23 15.11
N GLN A 45 8.69 4.58 16.01
CA GLN A 45 8.95 3.19 16.39
C GLN A 45 8.72 2.23 15.23
N TRP A 46 7.65 2.42 14.46
CA TRP A 46 7.37 1.62 13.27
C TRP A 46 8.50 1.73 12.24
N SER A 47 8.88 2.96 11.87
CA SER A 47 9.94 3.20 10.89
C SER A 47 11.28 2.65 11.34
N ARG A 48 11.61 2.76 12.64
CA ARG A 48 12.83 2.14 13.19
C ARG A 48 12.80 0.61 13.05
N ALA A 49 11.66 -0.02 13.35
CA ALA A 49 11.52 -1.47 13.21
C ALA A 49 11.61 -1.92 11.73
N VAL A 50 11.06 -1.13 10.80
CA VAL A 50 11.23 -1.34 9.35
C VAL A 50 12.70 -1.32 8.96
N VAL A 51 13.43 -0.26 9.33
CA VAL A 51 14.87 -0.12 9.01
C VAL A 51 15.70 -1.27 9.58
N GLN A 52 15.36 -1.72 10.80
CA GLN A 52 16.04 -2.82 11.48
C GLN A 52 15.62 -4.22 11.01
N GLY A 53 14.62 -4.34 10.14
CA GLY A 53 14.06 -5.64 9.76
C GLY A 53 13.40 -6.39 10.92
N ASN A 54 12.98 -5.70 11.98
CA ASN A 54 12.46 -6.31 13.21
C ASN A 54 10.97 -6.64 13.06
N LEU A 55 10.68 -7.79 12.44
CA LEU A 55 9.32 -8.26 12.16
C LEU A 55 8.48 -8.46 13.42
N ASP A 56 9.06 -8.94 14.52
CA ASP A 56 8.33 -9.13 15.78
C ASP A 56 7.86 -7.80 16.36
N ARG A 57 8.74 -6.78 16.35
CA ARG A 57 8.36 -5.43 16.80
C ARG A 57 7.32 -4.82 15.88
N MET A 58 7.46 -4.98 14.56
CA MET A 58 6.45 -4.49 13.61
C MET A 58 5.10 -5.18 13.86
N LYS A 59 5.08 -6.51 14.03
CA LYS A 59 3.85 -7.26 14.32
C LYS A 59 3.20 -6.83 15.63
N SER A 60 3.99 -6.64 16.69
CA SER A 60 3.52 -6.12 17.98
C SER A 60 2.88 -4.72 17.85
N LEU A 61 3.57 -3.79 17.15
CA LEU A 61 3.06 -2.45 16.89
C LEU A 61 1.78 -2.49 16.03
N LEU A 62 1.75 -3.31 14.98
CA LEU A 62 0.58 -3.45 14.12
C LEU A 62 -0.61 -3.99 14.93
N CYS A 63 -0.39 -5.01 15.77
CA CYS A 63 -1.42 -5.60 16.62
C CYS A 63 -2.04 -4.57 17.57
N SER A 64 -1.24 -3.66 18.11
CA SER A 64 -1.71 -2.60 19.03
C SER A 64 -2.68 -1.58 18.42
N VAL A 65 -2.77 -1.50 17.09
CA VAL A 65 -3.62 -0.51 16.39
C VAL A 65 -4.55 -1.12 15.34
N ALA A 66 -4.17 -2.22 14.72
CA ALA A 66 -4.88 -2.89 13.63
C ALA A 66 -4.76 -4.43 13.78
N PRO A 67 -5.40 -5.03 14.80
CA PRO A 67 -5.24 -6.45 15.12
C PRO A 67 -5.66 -7.39 13.97
N PHE A 68 -6.62 -7.00 13.14
CA PHE A 68 -7.00 -7.78 11.95
C PHE A 68 -5.89 -7.84 10.91
N ALA A 69 -5.22 -6.72 10.64
CA ALA A 69 -4.06 -6.67 9.74
C ALA A 69 -2.86 -7.42 10.33
N ALA A 70 -2.68 -7.40 11.65
CA ALA A 70 -1.59 -8.11 12.32
C ALA A 70 -1.68 -9.64 12.27
N LYS A 71 -2.87 -10.18 11.96
CA LYS A 71 -3.09 -11.63 11.72
C LYS A 71 -2.72 -12.06 10.31
N GLN A 72 -2.35 -11.13 9.44
CA GLN A 72 -2.02 -11.38 8.04
C GLN A 72 -0.51 -11.55 7.84
N GLY A 73 -0.08 -11.77 6.59
CA GLY A 73 1.34 -11.78 6.24
C GLY A 73 1.96 -10.40 6.46
N LEU A 74 3.19 -10.34 6.99
CA LEU A 74 3.94 -9.10 7.20
C LEU A 74 5.38 -9.29 6.74
N GLY A 75 5.87 -8.37 5.91
CA GLY A 75 7.23 -8.37 5.37
C GLY A 75 7.87 -6.98 5.39
N THR A 76 9.20 -6.96 5.35
CA THR A 76 10.01 -5.75 5.20
C THR A 76 11.33 -6.08 4.51
N ASN A 77 11.91 -5.09 3.82
CA ASN A 77 13.21 -5.15 3.17
C ASN A 77 14.16 -4.03 3.65
N GLY A 78 13.88 -3.43 4.81
CA GLY A 78 14.68 -2.31 5.36
C GLY A 78 14.38 -0.94 4.76
N ILE A 79 13.62 -0.88 3.65
CA ILE A 79 13.23 0.36 2.96
C ILE A 79 11.72 0.52 2.78
N GLY A 80 10.95 -0.41 3.36
CA GLY A 80 9.50 -0.45 3.26
C GLY A 80 8.91 -1.62 4.03
N TYR A 81 7.58 -1.65 4.08
CA TYR A 81 6.80 -2.75 4.67
C TYR A 81 5.68 -3.19 3.73
N PHE A 82 5.25 -4.43 3.92
CA PHE A 82 4.24 -5.10 3.11
C PHE A 82 3.34 -5.92 4.04
N VAL A 83 2.02 -5.75 3.92
CA VAL A 83 1.00 -6.52 4.64
C VAL A 83 0.18 -7.28 3.60
N SER A 84 0.28 -8.60 3.59
CA SER A 84 -0.28 -9.48 2.56
C SER A 84 -1.55 -10.17 3.06
N PHE A 85 -2.67 -9.96 2.38
CA PHE A 85 -4.00 -10.45 2.72
C PHE A 85 -4.42 -11.57 1.77
N LEU A 86 -4.92 -12.68 2.31
CA LEU A 86 -5.56 -13.71 1.50
C LEU A 86 -6.90 -13.18 0.96
N ALA A 87 -6.97 -12.92 -0.34
CA ALA A 87 -8.14 -12.41 -1.01
C ALA A 87 -9.09 -13.52 -1.47
N GLN A 88 -8.55 -14.60 -2.05
CA GLN A 88 -9.31 -15.78 -2.45
C GLN A 88 -8.49 -17.05 -2.17
N PRO A 89 -9.06 -18.06 -1.51
CA PRO A 89 -8.44 -19.37 -1.39
C PRO A 89 -8.21 -20.02 -2.77
N PRO A 90 -7.19 -20.88 -2.93
CA PRO A 90 -6.21 -21.26 -1.91
C PRO A 90 -4.99 -20.30 -1.82
N MET A 91 -4.68 -19.50 -2.85
CA MET A 91 -3.40 -18.77 -2.92
C MET A 91 -3.46 -17.38 -3.60
N LEU A 92 -4.61 -16.70 -3.63
CA LEU A 92 -4.65 -15.33 -4.17
C LEU A 92 -4.39 -14.30 -3.06
N TYR A 93 -3.20 -13.68 -3.07
CA TYR A 93 -2.82 -12.66 -2.10
C TYR A 93 -2.83 -11.26 -2.71
N TYR A 94 -3.26 -10.29 -1.91
CA TYR A 94 -3.11 -8.87 -2.20
C TYR A 94 -2.32 -8.20 -1.09
N THR A 95 -1.38 -7.34 -1.48
CA THR A 95 -0.41 -6.76 -0.57
C THR A 95 -0.52 -5.27 -0.54
N ASN A 96 -0.62 -4.74 0.68
CA ASN A 96 -0.62 -3.31 0.95
C ASN A 96 0.71 -2.89 1.58
N GLY A 97 1.33 -1.83 1.07
CA GLY A 97 2.66 -1.47 1.53
C GLY A 97 3.04 -0.02 1.31
N THR A 98 4.10 0.40 1.98
CA THR A 98 4.80 1.64 1.67
C THR A 98 6.29 1.37 1.64
N THR A 99 6.96 1.77 0.56
CA THR A 99 8.37 1.48 0.33
C THR A 99 9.04 2.61 -0.42
N ILE A 100 10.34 2.79 -0.23
CA ILE A 100 11.20 3.49 -1.19
C ILE A 100 11.40 2.54 -2.39
N PRO A 101 11.40 3.02 -3.64
CA PRO A 101 11.76 2.20 -4.79
C PRO A 101 13.12 1.50 -4.58
N PRO A 102 13.22 0.19 -4.88
CA PRO A 102 14.48 -0.53 -4.71
C PRO A 102 15.59 0.05 -5.58
N GLY A 103 16.84 -0.13 -5.16
CA GLY A 103 18.03 0.38 -5.86
C GLY A 103 18.39 1.84 -5.56
N MET A 104 17.58 2.57 -4.79
CA MET A 104 17.88 3.97 -4.43
C MET A 104 18.63 4.11 -3.10
N VAL A 105 18.37 3.20 -2.15
CA VAL A 105 18.91 3.24 -0.80
C VAL A 105 18.75 1.87 -0.14
N GLN A 106 19.46 1.65 0.97
CA GLN A 106 19.28 0.52 1.87
C GLN A 106 19.03 1.03 3.30
N PHE A 107 18.28 0.25 4.09
CA PHE A 107 18.08 0.51 5.53
C PHE A 107 17.66 1.95 5.85
N THR A 108 16.70 2.48 5.08
CA THR A 108 16.21 3.85 5.24
C THR A 108 14.70 3.87 5.12
N PHE A 109 14.03 4.43 6.12
CA PHE A 109 12.58 4.66 6.08
C PHE A 109 12.23 5.81 7.01
N GLU A 110 11.85 6.95 6.45
CA GLU A 110 11.71 8.20 7.18
C GLU A 110 10.32 8.33 7.82
N PRO A 111 10.22 8.45 9.17
CA PRO A 111 8.95 8.59 9.85
C PRO A 111 8.15 9.80 9.36
N LYS A 112 8.82 10.94 9.13
CA LYS A 112 8.17 12.17 8.67
C LYS A 112 7.46 11.98 7.33
N VAL A 113 8.10 11.28 6.39
CA VAL A 113 7.54 10.98 5.07
C VAL A 113 6.40 9.98 5.18
N HIS A 114 6.59 8.90 5.94
CA HIS A 114 5.55 7.88 6.14
C HIS A 114 4.27 8.48 6.76
N ARG A 115 4.42 9.40 7.73
CA ARG A 115 3.30 10.15 8.30
C ARG A 115 2.58 11.02 7.26
N ALA A 116 3.32 11.71 6.40
CA ALA A 116 2.73 12.55 5.37
C ALA A 116 1.97 11.71 4.33
N ILE A 117 2.53 10.58 3.92
CA ILE A 117 1.85 9.62 3.04
C ILE A 117 0.60 9.08 3.69
N ALA A 118 0.67 8.60 4.94
CA ALA A 118 -0.47 8.05 5.65
C ALA A 118 -1.63 9.06 5.75
N LYS A 119 -1.33 10.34 5.99
CA LYS A 119 -2.33 11.42 5.95
C LYS A 119 -2.94 11.58 4.55
N ALA A 120 -2.10 11.57 3.51
CA ALA A 120 -2.53 11.78 2.13
C ALA A 120 -3.41 10.64 1.60
N VAL A 121 -3.10 9.39 1.96
CA VAL A 121 -3.86 8.21 1.49
C VAL A 121 -5.06 7.87 2.38
N PHE A 122 -5.14 8.41 3.60
CA PHE A 122 -6.23 8.10 4.53
C PHE A 122 -7.64 8.30 3.93
N PRO A 123 -7.95 9.38 3.19
CA PRO A 123 -9.27 9.55 2.59
C PRO A 123 -9.58 8.46 1.56
N LEU A 124 -8.60 8.07 0.72
CA LEU A 124 -8.75 6.98 -0.24
C LEU A 124 -9.11 5.66 0.46
N TYR A 125 -8.33 5.23 1.46
CA TYR A 125 -8.61 3.97 2.16
C TYR A 125 -9.92 4.03 2.96
N ARG A 126 -10.31 5.20 3.48
CA ARG A 126 -11.60 5.38 4.13
C ARG A 126 -12.75 5.22 3.14
N GLU A 127 -12.63 5.82 1.95
CA GLU A 127 -13.62 5.71 0.89
C GLU A 127 -13.75 4.28 0.39
N LEU A 128 -12.61 3.62 0.11
CA LEU A 128 -12.57 2.22 -0.28
C LEU A 128 -13.21 1.30 0.77
N ALA A 129 -13.02 1.55 2.06
CA ALA A 129 -13.61 0.70 3.10
C ALA A 129 -15.14 0.85 3.20
N ARG A 130 -15.66 2.07 2.99
CA ARG A 130 -17.05 2.44 3.33
C ARG A 130 -17.98 2.56 2.13
N ASN A 131 -17.48 2.97 0.97
CA ASN A 131 -18.28 3.22 -0.22
C ASN A 131 -18.11 2.08 -1.22
N GLU A 132 -19.10 1.18 -1.24
CA GLU A 132 -19.11 0.02 -2.13
C GLU A 132 -19.16 0.41 -3.61
N CYS A 133 -19.92 1.45 -3.97
CA CYS A 133 -19.99 1.94 -5.35
C CYS A 133 -18.63 2.45 -5.82
N PHE A 134 -17.92 3.22 -4.99
CA PHE A 134 -16.57 3.69 -5.30
C PHE A 134 -15.59 2.51 -5.45
N ALA A 135 -15.59 1.57 -4.50
CA ALA A 135 -14.72 0.39 -4.57
C ALA A 135 -15.02 -0.49 -5.81
N SER A 136 -16.28 -0.65 -6.17
CA SER A 136 -16.72 -1.38 -7.37
C SER A 136 -16.31 -0.68 -8.66
N ALA A 137 -16.49 0.64 -8.74
CA ALA A 137 -16.04 1.43 -9.87
C ALA A 137 -14.51 1.37 -10.03
N LEU A 138 -13.74 1.48 -8.93
CA LEU A 138 -12.28 1.42 -8.99
C LEU A 138 -11.80 0.03 -9.41
N ALA A 139 -12.37 -1.04 -8.83
CA ALA A 139 -12.05 -2.41 -9.21
C ALA A 139 -12.33 -2.67 -10.69
N LYS A 140 -13.48 -2.19 -11.21
CA LYS A 140 -13.81 -2.28 -12.65
C LYS A 140 -12.81 -1.52 -13.52
N ALA A 141 -12.41 -0.31 -13.13
CA ALA A 141 -11.42 0.47 -13.85
C ALA A 141 -10.05 -0.23 -13.90
N ILE A 142 -9.58 -0.77 -12.77
CA ILE A 142 -8.34 -1.57 -12.69
C ILE A 142 -8.42 -2.81 -13.58
N ASN A 143 -9.51 -3.58 -13.49
CA ASN A 143 -9.71 -4.77 -14.31
C ASN A 143 -9.76 -4.48 -15.83
N ARG A 144 -10.23 -3.28 -16.21
CA ARG A 144 -10.27 -2.82 -17.60
C ARG A 144 -8.97 -2.17 -18.07
N GLN A 145 -7.97 -2.04 -17.19
CA GLN A 145 -6.74 -1.29 -17.45
C GLN A 145 -7.02 0.18 -17.84
N ASP A 146 -8.12 0.75 -17.32
CA ASP A 146 -8.50 2.15 -17.56
C ASP A 146 -7.69 3.08 -16.65
N GLN A 147 -6.46 3.33 -17.07
CA GLN A 147 -5.48 4.14 -16.34
C GLN A 147 -6.00 5.56 -16.06
N ARG A 148 -6.79 6.13 -16.98
CA ARG A 148 -7.34 7.49 -16.84
C ARG A 148 -8.41 7.52 -15.76
N ALA A 149 -9.35 6.57 -15.76
CA ALA A 149 -10.37 6.48 -14.73
C ALA A 149 -9.75 6.25 -13.34
N VAL A 150 -8.78 5.34 -13.22
CA VAL A 150 -8.05 5.09 -11.95
C VAL A 150 -7.37 6.37 -11.45
N GLN A 151 -6.68 7.11 -12.32
CA GLN A 151 -6.04 8.38 -11.96
C GLN A 151 -7.03 9.41 -11.44
N VAL A 152 -8.15 9.63 -12.14
CA VAL A 152 -9.16 10.61 -11.74
C VAL A 152 -9.78 10.24 -10.40
N MET A 153 -10.18 8.98 -10.23
CA MET A 153 -10.83 8.49 -9.00
C MET A 153 -9.92 8.55 -7.78
N ILE A 154 -8.64 8.20 -7.94
CA ILE A 154 -7.69 8.22 -6.81
C ILE A 154 -7.27 9.65 -6.49
N ARG A 155 -6.98 10.48 -7.49
CA ARG A 155 -6.52 11.87 -7.27
C ARG A 155 -7.61 12.74 -6.64
N SER A 156 -8.89 12.48 -6.91
CA SER A 156 -9.99 13.21 -6.25
C SER A 156 -10.03 12.99 -4.73
N LEU A 157 -9.43 11.91 -4.22
CA LEU A 157 -9.35 11.58 -2.80
C LEU A 157 -7.96 11.83 -2.17
N ILE A 158 -6.94 12.15 -2.99
CA ILE A 158 -5.59 12.43 -2.51
C ILE A 158 -5.22 13.88 -2.89
N PRO A 159 -5.52 14.86 -2.02
CA PRO A 159 -5.30 16.28 -2.31
C PRO A 159 -3.83 16.71 -2.15
N SER A 160 -2.87 15.80 -2.30
CA SER A 160 -1.45 16.07 -2.06
C SER A 160 -0.70 16.37 -3.36
N SER A 161 -0.07 17.55 -3.45
CA SER A 161 0.85 17.91 -4.55
C SER A 161 2.12 17.05 -4.58
N ALA A 162 2.39 16.30 -3.51
CA ALA A 162 3.47 15.32 -3.46
C ALA A 162 3.15 14.05 -4.28
N LEU A 163 1.87 13.79 -4.60
CA LEU A 163 1.46 12.65 -5.45
C LEU A 163 1.83 12.91 -6.92
N LYS A 164 2.90 12.27 -7.37
CA LYS A 164 3.49 12.45 -8.70
C LYS A 164 2.84 11.55 -9.75
N SER A 165 2.65 10.28 -9.45
CA SER A 165 1.95 9.34 -10.35
C SER A 165 0.97 8.46 -9.60
N VAL A 166 -0.01 7.98 -10.36
CA VAL A 166 -0.97 6.94 -9.98
C VAL A 166 -0.99 5.98 -11.15
N ASP A 167 -0.56 4.75 -10.92
CA ASP A 167 -0.32 3.74 -11.95
C ASP A 167 -1.07 2.45 -11.58
N ILE A 168 -1.61 1.74 -12.58
CA ILE A 168 -2.11 0.38 -12.39
C ILE A 168 -0.89 -0.55 -12.38
N GLU A 169 -0.75 -1.35 -11.32
CA GLU A 169 0.35 -2.30 -11.16
C GLU A 169 -0.21 -3.60 -10.57
N ASP A 170 0.12 -4.73 -11.21
CA ASP A 170 -0.22 -6.09 -10.78
C ASP A 170 -1.65 -6.23 -10.23
N ASN A 171 -2.65 -5.88 -11.04
CA ASN A 171 -4.09 -5.87 -10.70
C ASN A 171 -4.47 -5.04 -9.47
N GLY A 172 -3.69 -4.03 -9.14
CA GLY A 172 -4.02 -3.04 -8.13
C GLY A 172 -3.60 -1.64 -8.57
N PHE A 173 -3.00 -0.87 -7.65
CA PHE A 173 -2.51 0.46 -7.92
C PHE A 173 -1.23 0.78 -7.14
N ALA A 174 -0.44 1.68 -7.73
CA ALA A 174 0.74 2.25 -7.12
C ALA A 174 0.68 3.78 -7.13
N LEU A 175 1.03 4.38 -6.00
CA LEU A 175 1.01 5.83 -5.76
C LEU A 175 2.43 6.30 -5.49
N LEU A 176 3.01 7.08 -6.40
CA LEU A 176 4.36 7.63 -6.22
C LEU A 176 4.28 8.99 -5.54
N PHE A 177 4.89 9.11 -4.36
CA PHE A 177 5.02 10.35 -3.60
C PHE A 177 6.47 10.85 -3.63
N LYS A 178 6.64 12.15 -3.87
CA LYS A 178 7.92 12.86 -3.69
C LYS A 178 7.69 14.13 -2.89
N TYR A 179 8.19 14.13 -1.66
CA TYR A 179 8.15 15.28 -0.76
C TYR A 179 9.45 16.10 -0.88
N PRO A 180 9.38 17.44 -0.78
CA PRO A 180 10.56 18.31 -0.90
C PRO A 180 11.56 18.11 0.24
N PHE A 181 11.09 17.71 1.43
CA PHE A 181 11.92 17.46 2.61
C PHE A 181 12.51 16.04 2.68
N SER A 182 12.34 15.23 1.62
CA SER A 182 12.84 13.85 1.56
C SER A 182 13.79 13.71 0.38
N LYS A 183 14.94 13.07 0.59
CA LYS A 183 15.87 12.73 -0.50
C LYS A 183 15.22 11.71 -1.44
N TYR A 184 14.46 10.77 -0.91
CA TYR A 184 13.94 9.63 -1.66
C TYR A 184 12.44 9.78 -2.00
N PRO A 185 12.00 9.32 -3.18
CA PRO A 185 10.58 9.10 -3.44
C PRO A 185 10.08 7.85 -2.69
N TYR A 186 8.78 7.79 -2.44
CA TYR A 186 8.13 6.66 -1.78
C TYR A 186 6.94 6.20 -2.61
N ARG A 187 6.65 4.91 -2.59
CA ARG A 187 5.46 4.32 -3.17
C ARG A 187 4.54 3.85 -2.08
N ASN A 188 3.25 4.15 -2.18
CA ASN A 188 2.19 3.42 -1.48
C ASN A 188 1.52 2.47 -2.48
N LEU A 189 1.35 1.22 -2.10
CA LEU A 189 0.99 0.15 -3.02
C LEU A 189 -0.19 -0.64 -2.49
N LEU A 190 -1.08 -1.05 -3.38
CA LEU A 190 -1.99 -2.18 -3.20
C LEU A 190 -1.90 -3.00 -4.49
N PHE A 191 -1.39 -4.22 -4.44
CA PHE A 191 -1.14 -5.02 -5.64
C PHE A 191 -1.35 -6.51 -5.36
N GLN A 192 -1.63 -7.29 -6.40
CA GLN A 192 -1.73 -8.74 -6.32
C GLN A 192 -0.33 -9.35 -6.34
N GLU A 193 -0.02 -10.24 -5.38
CA GLU A 193 1.25 -10.96 -5.40
C GLU A 193 1.25 -12.00 -6.54
N PHE A 194 2.40 -12.11 -7.23
CA PHE A 194 2.65 -13.22 -8.14
C PHE A 194 3.04 -14.45 -7.31
N THR A 195 2.12 -15.41 -7.24
CA THR A 195 2.42 -16.80 -6.87
C THR A 195 2.77 -17.61 -8.10
#